data_AF-A0A1U7GQ46-F1
#
_entry.id   AF-A0A1U7GQ46-F1
#
_cell.length_a   1.000
_cell.length_b   1.000
_cell.length_c   1.000
_cell.angle_alpha   90.00
_cell.angle_beta   90.00
_cell.angle_gamma   90.00
#
_symmetry.space_group_name_H-M   'P 1'
#
loop_
_entity.id
_entity.type
_entity.pdbx_description
1 polymer ?
#
loop_
_entity_poly.entity_id
_entity_poly.type
_entity_poly.pdbx_seq_one_letter_code
_entity_poly.pdbx_strand_id
1 'polypeptide(L)'
;MKITASCTLNGHDLTDIPVLNPGGWFGKAWLVEIGGSFTPLFVVVEADSVSDAIDELSDDPTYGPQIHVPDDDLGDYPEDERRYDGSGRVIDLDWVMIHGREGSGLPYSIEYHVGDETVAFDPRRFATWQFN
;
A
#
# COMPACT_ATOMS: atom_id res chain seq x y z
N MET A 1 9.81 -15.53 -0.32
CA MET A 1 10.50 -14.87 0.81
C MET A 1 9.52 -13.86 1.38
N LYS A 2 9.29 -13.81 2.70
CA LYS A 2 8.37 -12.82 3.28
C LYS A 2 9.13 -11.49 3.40
N ILE A 3 8.51 -10.41 2.93
CA ILE A 3 9.04 -9.06 3.07
C ILE A 3 8.04 -8.29 3.91
N THR A 4 8.54 -7.70 4.99
CA THR A 4 7.78 -6.77 5.81
C THR A 4 8.50 -5.43 5.84
N ALA A 5 7.84 -4.43 6.42
CA ALA A 5 8.38 -3.10 6.54
C ALA A 5 8.25 -2.56 7.96
N SER A 6 9.07 -1.56 8.25
CA SER A 6 8.92 -0.69 9.40
C SER A 6 9.04 0.77 9.01
N CYS A 7 8.38 1.64 9.77
CA CYS A 7 8.49 3.08 9.65
C CYS A 7 8.00 3.77 10.93
N THR A 8 8.14 5.09 11.01
CA THR A 8 7.52 5.90 12.07
C THR A 8 6.38 6.71 11.49
N LEU A 9 5.23 6.71 12.15
CA LEU A 9 4.07 7.56 11.84
C LEU A 9 3.70 8.38 13.06
N ASN A 10 3.79 9.71 12.96
CA ASN A 10 3.47 10.64 14.07
C ASN A 10 4.18 10.33 15.40
N GLY A 11 5.42 9.83 15.35
CA GLY A 11 6.20 9.45 16.54
C GLY A 11 5.90 8.06 17.09
N HIS A 12 5.07 7.27 16.41
CA HIS A 12 4.82 5.87 16.72
C HIS A 12 5.56 4.97 15.75
N ASP A 13 6.26 3.96 16.27
CA ASP A 13 6.92 2.96 15.45
C ASP A 13 5.92 1.90 14.99
N LEU A 14 5.88 1.68 13.69
CA LEU A 14 5.13 0.62 13.03
C LEU A 14 6.13 -0.42 12.54
N THR A 15 5.88 -1.69 12.87
CA THR A 15 6.72 -2.82 12.50
C THR A 15 5.89 -3.93 11.88
N ASP A 16 6.58 -4.88 11.22
CA ASP A 16 5.95 -6.06 10.62
C ASP A 16 4.83 -5.75 9.62
N ILE A 17 4.90 -4.57 8.98
CA ILE A 17 3.90 -4.10 8.03
C ILE A 17 4.03 -4.95 6.75
N PRO A 18 2.95 -5.51 6.19
CA PRO A 18 3.00 -6.20 4.91
C PRO A 18 3.44 -5.23 3.79
N VAL A 19 4.22 -5.72 2.83
CA VAL A 19 4.67 -4.97 1.65
C VAL A 19 4.07 -5.56 0.38
N LEU A 20 3.36 -4.75 -0.38
CA LEU A 20 2.83 -5.07 -1.70
C LEU A 20 3.78 -4.60 -2.79
N ASN A 21 3.88 -5.42 -3.83
CA ASN A 21 4.75 -5.23 -4.99
C ASN A 21 6.23 -4.88 -4.65
N PRO A 22 6.90 -5.58 -3.70
CA PRO A 22 8.24 -5.21 -3.27
C PRO A 22 9.28 -5.34 -4.40
N GLY A 23 9.94 -4.23 -4.70
CA GLY A 23 10.92 -4.06 -5.78
C GLY A 23 10.33 -3.80 -7.17
N GLY A 24 9.00 -3.81 -7.32
CA GLY A 24 8.32 -3.56 -8.60
C GLY A 24 8.45 -2.13 -9.11
N TRP A 25 8.72 -1.18 -8.21
CA TRP A 25 8.77 0.25 -8.51
C TRP A 25 10.01 0.92 -7.92
N PHE A 26 11.14 0.21 -7.98
CA PHE A 26 12.47 0.71 -7.62
C PHE A 26 12.55 1.25 -6.18
N GLY A 27 11.74 0.74 -5.26
CA GLY A 27 11.69 1.15 -3.86
C GLY A 27 10.85 2.41 -3.59
N LYS A 28 10.05 2.88 -4.54
CA LYS A 28 9.09 3.97 -4.30
C LYS A 28 7.91 3.44 -3.49
N ALA A 29 7.99 3.58 -2.17
CA ALA A 29 7.02 3.00 -1.25
C ALA A 29 6.13 4.06 -0.61
N TRP A 30 4.85 3.70 -0.47
CA TRP A 30 3.80 4.46 0.18
C TRP A 30 3.34 3.72 1.44
N LEU A 31 3.05 4.44 2.52
CA LEU A 31 2.37 3.85 3.66
C LEU A 31 0.87 4.09 3.49
N VAL A 32 0.11 3.01 3.35
CA VAL A 32 -1.35 3.03 3.25
C VAL A 32 -1.94 2.63 4.60
N GLU A 33 -2.84 3.46 5.08
CA GLU A 33 -3.64 3.21 6.28
C GLU A 33 -5.09 2.97 5.86
N ILE A 34 -5.64 1.83 6.28
CA ILE A 34 -7.02 1.44 6.07
C ILE A 34 -7.72 1.46 7.44
N GLY A 35 -8.61 2.43 7.61
CA GLY A 35 -9.42 2.63 8.80
C GLY A 35 -10.62 1.69 8.87
N GLY A 36 -11.73 2.17 9.45
CA GLY A 36 -13.00 1.44 9.50
C GLY A 36 -13.08 0.28 10.51
N SER A 37 -11.99 -0.03 11.22
CA SER A 37 -11.95 -1.06 12.27
C SER A 37 -11.44 -0.49 13.61
N PHE A 38 -11.43 -1.32 14.66
CA PHE A 38 -11.00 -0.90 16.01
C PHE A 38 -9.54 -0.40 16.06
N THR A 39 -8.68 -0.93 15.18
CA THR A 39 -7.29 -0.50 15.00
C THR A 39 -6.99 -0.42 13.50
N PRO A 40 -6.41 0.69 12.99
CA PRO A 40 -6.11 0.80 11.57
C PRO A 40 -5.21 -0.34 11.10
N LEU A 41 -5.49 -0.82 9.89
CA LEU A 41 -4.63 -1.75 9.16
C LEU A 41 -3.61 -0.92 8.36
N PHE A 42 -2.33 -1.24 8.50
CA PHE A 42 -1.29 -0.61 7.71
C PHE A 42 -0.74 -1.58 6.68
N VAL A 43 -0.51 -1.07 5.46
CA VAL A 43 0.11 -1.80 4.35
C VAL A 43 1.10 -0.86 3.69
N VAL A 44 2.27 -1.37 3.33
CA VAL A 44 3.21 -0.65 2.46
C VAL A 44 2.95 -1.07 1.03
N VAL A 45 2.81 -0.11 0.12
CA VAL A 45 2.62 -0.38 -1.30
C VAL A 45 3.74 0.28 -2.09
N GLU A 46 4.49 -0.51 -2.85
CA GLU A 46 5.46 0.04 -3.80
C GLU A 46 4.73 0.40 -5.10
N ALA A 47 4.82 1.66 -5.53
CA ALA A 47 4.11 2.20 -6.69
C ALA A 47 4.69 3.55 -7.15
N ASP A 48 4.48 3.93 -8.42
CA ASP A 48 5.04 5.18 -8.97
C ASP A 48 4.30 6.44 -8.49
N SER A 49 2.96 6.36 -8.37
CA SER A 49 2.07 7.43 -7.93
C SER A 49 1.07 6.96 -6.87
N VAL A 50 0.33 7.91 -6.25
CA VAL A 50 -0.83 7.57 -5.38
C VAL A 50 -1.86 6.70 -6.13
N SER A 51 -2.12 6.99 -7.40
CA SER A 51 -3.11 6.23 -8.19
C SER A 51 -2.65 4.79 -8.36
N ASP A 52 -1.38 4.60 -8.73
CA ASP A 52 -0.81 3.26 -8.88
C ASP A 52 -0.80 2.51 -7.54
N ALA A 53 -0.58 3.21 -6.42
CA ALA A 53 -0.63 2.59 -5.09
C ALA A 53 -2.04 2.08 -4.74
N ILE A 54 -3.09 2.78 -5.18
CA ILE A 54 -4.49 2.34 -5.02
C ILE A 54 -4.76 1.13 -5.91
N ASP A 55 -4.29 1.14 -7.16
CA ASP A 55 -4.48 0.03 -8.09
C ASP A 55 -3.77 -1.25 -7.58
N GLU A 56 -2.52 -1.13 -7.15
CA GLU A 56 -1.75 -2.23 -6.56
C GLU A 56 -2.37 -2.76 -5.27
N LEU A 57 -2.95 -1.88 -4.44
CA LEU A 57 -3.73 -2.29 -3.27
C LEU A 57 -5.01 -3.04 -3.69
N SER A 58 -5.73 -2.51 -4.67
CA SER A 58 -6.99 -3.08 -5.17
C SER A 58 -6.80 -4.46 -5.80
N ASP A 59 -5.67 -4.67 -6.47
CA ASP A 59 -5.30 -5.93 -7.11
C ASP A 59 -4.81 -7.01 -6.12
N ASP A 60 -4.44 -6.63 -4.89
CA ASP A 60 -4.02 -7.61 -3.90
C ASP A 60 -5.22 -8.46 -3.41
N PRO A 61 -5.14 -9.80 -3.49
CA PRO A 61 -6.26 -10.67 -3.13
C PRO A 61 -6.58 -10.71 -1.63
N THR A 62 -5.67 -10.24 -0.78
CA THR A 62 -5.83 -10.22 0.69
C THR A 62 -6.38 -8.86 1.15
N TYR A 63 -5.82 -7.77 0.62
CA TYR A 63 -6.09 -6.41 1.08
C TYR A 63 -7.04 -5.63 0.17
N GLY A 64 -7.09 -5.92 -1.13
CA GLY A 64 -8.01 -5.29 -2.08
C GLY A 64 -9.49 -5.37 -1.66
N PRO A 65 -10.00 -6.51 -1.15
CA PRO A 65 -11.38 -6.61 -0.67
C PRO A 65 -11.74 -5.63 0.48
N GLN A 66 -10.75 -5.00 1.13
CA GLN A 66 -11.02 -3.96 2.14
C GLN A 66 -11.49 -2.63 1.53
N ILE A 67 -11.25 -2.41 0.24
CA ILE A 67 -11.61 -1.17 -0.47
C ILE A 67 -12.58 -1.42 -1.63
N HIS A 68 -12.94 -2.67 -1.91
CA HIS A 68 -13.93 -3.00 -2.94
C HIS A 68 -15.34 -2.82 -2.41
N VAL A 69 -16.21 -2.22 -3.22
CA VAL A 69 -17.65 -2.23 -2.95
C VAL A 69 -18.24 -3.54 -3.48
N PRO A 70 -18.89 -4.36 -2.63
CA PRO A 70 -19.57 -5.57 -3.09
C PRO A 70 -20.69 -5.27 -4.08
N ASP A 71 -20.91 -6.16 -5.05
CA ASP A 71 -21.95 -6.00 -6.08
C ASP A 71 -23.34 -5.75 -5.49
N ASP A 72 -23.65 -6.44 -4.38
CA ASP A 72 -24.93 -6.31 -3.67
C ASP A 72 -25.14 -4.93 -3.02
N ASP A 73 -24.05 -4.19 -2.76
CA ASP A 73 -24.05 -2.88 -2.11
C ASP A 73 -23.90 -1.73 -3.13
N LEU A 74 -23.73 -2.02 -4.43
CA LEU A 74 -23.59 -1.00 -5.48
C LEU A 74 -24.80 -0.06 -5.58
N GLY A 75 -25.96 -0.47 -5.07
CA GLY A 75 -27.16 0.37 -5.00
C GLY A 75 -27.00 1.59 -4.09
N ASP A 76 -26.10 1.54 -3.12
CA ASP A 76 -25.80 2.64 -2.19
C ASP A 76 -24.79 3.65 -2.77
N TYR A 77 -24.20 3.34 -3.93
CA TYR A 77 -23.22 4.18 -4.63
C TYR A 77 -23.80 4.66 -5.96
N PRO A 78 -24.31 5.91 -6.04
CA PRO A 78 -24.79 6.51 -7.29
C PRO A 78 -23.72 6.44 -8.38
N GLU A 79 -24.10 6.07 -9.60
CA GLU A 79 -23.15 5.82 -10.70
C GLU A 79 -22.25 7.03 -11.01
N ASP A 80 -22.75 8.24 -10.85
CA ASP A 80 -22.03 9.50 -11.08
C ASP A 80 -21.09 9.90 -9.93
N GLU A 81 -21.16 9.20 -8.79
CA GLU A 81 -20.30 9.41 -7.62
C GLU A 81 -19.29 8.28 -7.40
N ARG A 82 -19.39 7.17 -8.16
CA ARG A 82 -18.50 6.01 -8.04
C ARG A 82 -17.06 6.37 -8.39
N ARG A 83 -16.14 5.77 -7.64
CA ARG A 83 -14.71 5.71 -7.97
C ARG A 83 -14.39 4.32 -8.48
N TYR A 84 -13.44 4.24 -9.40
CA TYR A 84 -13.04 3.01 -10.05
C TYR A 84 -11.53 2.82 -9.92
N ASP A 85 -11.12 1.58 -9.71
CA ASP A 85 -9.73 1.20 -9.91
C ASP A 85 -9.39 1.04 -11.41
N GLY A 86 -8.13 0.76 -11.73
CA GLY A 86 -7.65 0.55 -13.09
C GLY A 86 -8.31 -0.62 -13.84
N SER A 87 -8.98 -1.53 -13.13
CA SER A 87 -9.73 -2.66 -13.71
C SER A 87 -11.22 -2.36 -13.95
N GLY A 88 -11.72 -1.23 -13.44
CA GLY A 88 -13.12 -0.84 -13.50
C GLY A 88 -13.99 -1.39 -12.37
N ARG A 89 -13.40 -1.94 -11.30
CA ARG A 89 -14.14 -2.28 -10.06
C ARG A 89 -14.45 -1.01 -9.29
N VAL A 90 -15.62 -0.97 -8.65
CA VAL A 90 -16.00 0.15 -7.79
C VAL A 90 -15.23 0.04 -6.47
N ILE A 91 -14.59 1.13 -6.08
CA ILE A 91 -13.80 1.21 -4.84
C ILE A 91 -14.34 2.29 -3.90
N ASP A 92 -14.32 1.98 -2.60
CA ASP A 92 -14.55 2.93 -1.52
C ASP A 92 -13.21 3.28 -0.86
N LEU A 93 -12.95 4.58 -0.79
CA LEU A 93 -11.71 5.15 -0.24
C LEU A 93 -11.96 6.02 0.98
N ASP A 94 -13.19 6.07 1.50
CA ASP A 94 -13.57 6.99 2.60
C ASP A 94 -12.80 6.71 3.91
N TRP A 95 -12.28 5.49 4.07
CA TRP A 95 -11.44 5.08 5.19
C TRP A 95 -9.97 4.88 4.82
N VAL A 96 -9.55 5.29 3.62
CA VAL A 96 -8.18 5.09 3.13
C VAL A 96 -7.39 6.39 3.25
N MET A 97 -6.25 6.31 3.91
CA MET A 97 -5.27 7.39 4.01
C MET A 97 -3.96 6.93 3.39
N ILE A 98 -3.43 7.72 2.45
CA ILE A 98 -2.15 7.42 1.80
C ILE A 98 -1.11 8.43 2.26
N HIS A 99 -0.11 7.93 2.97
CA HIS A 99 0.97 8.71 3.53
C HIS A 99 2.16 8.70 2.56
N GLY A 100 2.57 9.89 2.14
CA GLY A 100 3.70 10.09 1.25
C GLY A 100 3.64 11.42 0.52
N ARG A 101 4.65 11.68 -0.30
CA ARG A 101 4.71 12.86 -1.15
C ARG A 101 4.76 12.47 -2.62
N GLU A 102 3.70 12.79 -3.35
CA GLU A 102 3.61 12.68 -4.81
C GLU A 102 4.78 13.39 -5.52
N GLY A 103 5.29 12.75 -6.58
CA GLY A 103 6.45 13.23 -7.34
C GLY A 103 7.80 13.12 -6.61
N SER A 104 7.85 12.51 -5.43
CA SER A 104 9.10 12.23 -4.71
C SER A 104 9.76 10.94 -5.23
N GLY A 105 11.10 10.88 -5.19
CA GLY A 105 11.85 9.64 -5.43
C GLY A 105 11.77 8.63 -4.27
N LEU A 106 11.30 9.09 -3.10
CA LEU A 106 10.99 8.26 -1.93
C LEU A 106 9.72 8.86 -1.31
N PRO A 107 8.51 8.39 -1.70
CA PRO A 107 7.25 8.99 -1.27
C PRO A 107 7.09 8.97 0.25
N TYR A 108 7.35 7.83 0.88
CA TYR A 108 7.40 7.68 2.33
C TYR A 108 8.71 6.99 2.76
N SER A 109 9.23 7.35 3.93
CA SER A 109 10.46 6.76 4.47
C SER A 109 10.16 5.41 5.11
N ILE A 110 10.61 4.32 4.48
CA ILE A 110 10.30 2.95 4.86
C ILE A 110 11.59 2.12 4.84
N GLU A 111 11.70 1.15 5.76
CA GLU A 111 12.74 0.14 5.77
C GLU A 111 12.13 -1.24 5.56
N TYR A 112 12.74 -2.07 4.69
CA TYR A 112 12.31 -3.45 4.42
C TYR A 112 13.06 -4.45 5.29
N HIS A 113 12.35 -5.49 5.72
CA HIS A 113 12.88 -6.64 6.44
C HIS A 113 12.60 -7.89 5.62
N VAL A 114 13.64 -8.67 5.37
CA VAL A 114 13.60 -9.77 4.40
C VAL A 114 13.82 -11.09 5.14
N GLY A 115 12.77 -11.87 5.33
CA GLY A 115 12.84 -13.12 6.12
C GLY A 115 13.38 -12.88 7.53
N ASP A 116 14.38 -13.66 7.94
CA ASP A 116 15.05 -13.56 9.24
C ASP A 116 16.32 -12.69 9.21
N GLU A 117 16.51 -11.90 8.15
CA GLU A 117 17.68 -11.02 8.07
C GLU A 117 17.65 -9.95 9.17
N THR A 118 18.77 -9.81 9.86
CA THR A 118 18.91 -8.88 11.01
C THR A 118 19.05 -7.42 10.61
N VAL A 119 19.27 -7.16 9.32
CA VAL A 119 19.56 -5.84 8.78
C VAL A 119 18.37 -5.39 7.95
N ALA A 120 17.82 -4.23 8.29
CA ALA A 120 16.81 -3.59 7.49
C ALA A 120 17.43 -3.01 6.20
N PHE A 121 16.67 -3.08 5.11
CA PHE A 121 17.09 -2.66 3.78
C PHE A 121 16.38 -1.36 3.37
N ASP A 122 17.12 -0.45 2.74
CA ASP A 122 16.50 0.61 1.93
C ASP A 122 15.74 -0.08 0.77
N PRO A 123 14.44 0.21 0.56
CA PRO A 123 13.63 -0.38 -0.51
C PRO A 123 14.30 -0.34 -1.89
N ARG A 124 15.08 0.72 -2.18
CA ARG A 124 15.77 0.89 -3.47
C ARG A 124 16.98 -0.04 -3.60
N ARG A 125 17.65 -0.33 -2.48
CA ARG A 125 18.72 -1.34 -2.43
C ARG A 125 18.13 -2.73 -2.61
N PHE A 126 16.99 -3.00 -1.97
CA PHE A 126 16.27 -4.26 -2.15
C PHE A 126 15.87 -4.47 -3.62
N ALA A 127 15.29 -3.45 -4.27
CA ALA A 127 14.95 -3.52 -5.69
C ALA A 127 16.19 -3.83 -6.55
N THR A 128 17.32 -3.19 -6.28
CA THR A 128 18.58 -3.47 -6.99
C THR A 128 19.07 -4.90 -6.75
N TRP A 129 18.89 -5.44 -5.54
CA TRP A 129 19.31 -6.80 -5.18
C TRP A 129 18.51 -7.87 -5.93
N GLN A 130 17.21 -7.68 -6.13
CA GLN A 130 16.36 -8.66 -6.85
C GLN A 130 16.80 -8.94 -8.29
N PHE A 131 17.46 -7.98 -8.94
CA PHE A 131 17.89 -8.10 -10.34
C PHE A 131 19.35 -8.55 -10.50
N ASN A 132 20.05 -8.91 -9.42
CA ASN A 132 21.43 -9.42 -9.42
C ASN A 132 21.50 -10.84 -8.88
#